data_AF-A0A251MXQ3-F1
#
_entry.id   AF-A0A251MXQ3-F1
#
_cell.length_a   1.000
_cell.length_b   1.000
_cell.length_c   1.000
_cell.angle_alpha   90.00
_cell.angle_beta   90.00
_cell.angle_gamma   90.00
#
_symmetry.space_group_name_H-M   'P 1'
#
loop_
_entity.id
_entity.type
_entity.pdbx_description
1 polymer ?
#
loop_
_entity_poly.entity_id
_entity_poly.type
_entity_poly.pdbx_seq_one_letter_code
_entity_poly.pdbx_strand_id
1 'polypeptide(L)'
;MAKKAGSGSSSPKAKTCCDHLALLSSDFTRIPKSDTPCMRCQDVKESWVCLSCKDVFCSRYVNMHFVEHYLQTNHCLTASCRDQRIWCYRCEAF
;
A
#
# COMPACT_ATOMS: atom_id res chain seq x y z
N MET A 1 -42.72 -20.77 4.75
CA MET A 1 -41.75 -19.69 4.46
C MET A 1 -40.53 -20.35 3.82
N ALA A 2 -40.38 -20.24 2.50
CA ALA A 2 -39.46 -21.06 1.73
C ALA A 2 -38.24 -20.26 1.21
N LYS A 3 -37.05 -20.78 1.54
CA LYS A 3 -35.85 -21.01 0.70
C LYS A 3 -35.09 -19.84 0.02
N LYS A 4 -33.81 -19.79 0.43
CA LYS A 4 -32.53 -19.72 -0.33
C LYS A 4 -32.13 -18.45 -1.12
N ALA A 5 -30.96 -17.94 -0.72
CA ALA A 5 -29.70 -17.70 -1.46
C ALA A 5 -29.76 -17.29 -2.94
N GLY A 6 -29.05 -16.20 -3.28
CA GLY A 6 -28.69 -15.89 -4.66
C GLY A 6 -27.87 -14.61 -4.80
N SER A 7 -26.62 -14.77 -5.21
CA SER A 7 -25.58 -13.79 -5.54
C SER A 7 -26.06 -12.51 -6.24
N GLY A 8 -25.60 -11.37 -5.74
CA GLY A 8 -25.55 -10.11 -6.47
C GLY A 8 -24.10 -9.70 -6.67
N SER A 9 -23.56 -10.05 -7.83
CA SER A 9 -22.32 -9.52 -8.39
C SER A 9 -22.32 -7.99 -8.33
N SER A 10 -21.46 -7.40 -7.50
CA SER A 10 -21.18 -5.98 -7.56
C SER A 10 -19.80 -5.81 -8.18
N SER A 11 -19.78 -5.30 -9.41
CA SER A 11 -18.64 -4.89 -10.22
C SER A 11 -17.52 -4.24 -9.39
N PRO A 12 -16.24 -4.34 -9.80
CA PRO A 12 -15.15 -3.66 -9.12
C PRO A 12 -15.31 -2.16 -9.35
N LYS A 13 -16.12 -1.49 -8.52
CA LYS A 13 -15.96 -0.04 -8.31
C LYS A 13 -14.54 0.10 -7.81
N ALA A 14 -13.73 0.91 -8.51
CA ALA A 14 -12.45 1.36 -7.99
C ALA A 14 -12.69 1.81 -6.55
N LYS A 15 -12.21 1.01 -5.59
CA LYS A 15 -12.34 1.29 -4.16
C LYS A 15 -11.29 2.34 -3.86
N THR A 16 -11.63 3.59 -4.13
CA THR A 16 -10.73 4.74 -3.92
C THR A 16 -10.30 4.90 -2.45
N CYS A 17 -10.91 4.18 -1.51
CA CYS A 17 -10.45 4.08 -0.13
C CYS A 17 -10.80 2.69 0.40
N CYS A 18 -9.82 1.89 0.79
CA CYS A 18 -10.08 0.73 1.66
C CYS A 18 -10.17 1.21 3.12
N ASP A 19 -10.89 0.48 3.98
CA ASP A 19 -11.00 0.81 5.41
C ASP A 19 -9.64 0.96 6.11
N HIS A 20 -8.59 0.34 5.55
CA HIS A 20 -7.22 0.49 6.02
C HIS A 20 -6.70 1.93 5.89
N LEU A 21 -7.13 2.69 4.86
CA LEU A 21 -6.69 4.07 4.63
C LEU A 21 -7.28 5.02 5.69
N ALA A 22 -8.51 4.75 6.14
CA ALA A 22 -9.18 5.51 7.20
C ALA A 22 -8.47 5.37 8.56
N LEU A 23 -7.65 4.34 8.75
CA LEU A 23 -6.85 4.13 9.97
C LEU A 23 -5.56 4.97 10.00
N LEU A 24 -5.21 5.63 8.89
CA LEU A 24 -4.00 6.46 8.85
C LEU A 24 -4.30 7.87 9.35
N SER A 25 -3.45 8.33 10.28
CA SER A 25 -3.39 9.74 10.68
C SER A 25 -3.22 10.61 9.43
N SER A 26 -4.04 11.65 9.28
CA SER A 26 -4.18 12.48 8.07
C SER A 26 -2.92 13.23 7.61
N ASP A 27 -1.78 13.01 8.26
CA ASP A 27 -0.48 13.56 7.89
C ASP A 27 0.17 12.75 6.75
N PHE A 28 -0.37 12.96 5.55
CA PHE A 28 0.31 12.68 4.27
C PHE A 28 1.28 13.80 3.86
N THR A 29 1.42 14.82 4.70
CA THR A 29 2.26 16.01 4.49
C THR A 29 3.75 15.71 4.39
N ARG A 30 4.18 14.48 4.73
CA ARG A 30 5.58 14.03 4.68
C ARG A 30 5.77 12.75 3.86
N ILE A 31 5.25 12.70 2.63
CA ILE A 31 5.74 11.69 1.67
C ILE A 31 7.19 12.07 1.30
N PRO A 32 8.16 11.17 1.49
CA PRO A 32 9.55 11.43 1.18
C PRO A 32 9.74 11.66 -0.33
N LYS A 33 10.82 12.36 -0.70
CA LYS A 33 11.12 12.67 -2.11
C LYS A 33 11.36 11.40 -2.92
N SER A 34 11.17 11.49 -4.24
CA SER A 34 11.42 10.40 -5.19
C SER A 34 12.82 9.79 -5.09
N ASP A 35 13.82 10.58 -4.73
CA ASP A 35 15.22 10.13 -4.57
C ASP A 35 15.51 9.43 -3.24
N THR A 36 14.48 9.18 -2.42
CA THR A 36 14.67 8.50 -1.14
C THR A 36 14.96 7.02 -1.38
N PRO A 37 16.12 6.52 -0.95
CA PRO A 37 16.52 5.14 -1.22
C PRO A 37 15.78 4.15 -0.33
N CYS A 38 15.66 2.91 -0.82
CA CYS A 38 15.24 1.80 0.02
C CYS A 38 16.22 1.61 1.19
N MET A 39 15.68 1.51 2.42
CA MET A 39 16.49 1.35 3.63
C MET A 39 17.35 0.06 3.64
N ARG A 40 16.98 -0.96 2.86
CA ARG A 40 17.70 -2.24 2.78
C ARG A 40 18.76 -2.28 1.67
N CYS A 41 18.39 -2.00 0.43
CA CYS A 41 19.30 -2.13 -0.72
C CYS A 41 19.78 -0.81 -1.32
N GLN A 42 19.37 0.34 -0.77
CA GLN A 42 19.73 1.67 -1.25
C GLN A 42 19.28 2.00 -2.69
N ASP A 43 18.42 1.18 -3.30
CA ASP A 43 17.88 1.44 -4.64
C ASP A 43 16.81 2.55 -4.59
N VAL A 44 16.82 3.45 -5.58
CA VAL A 44 15.93 4.62 -5.68
C VAL A 44 14.91 4.51 -6.82
N LYS A 45 14.97 3.44 -7.64
CA LYS A 45 14.18 3.34 -8.89
C LYS A 45 12.67 3.31 -8.63
N GLU A 46 12.26 2.54 -7.62
CA GLU A 46 10.87 2.44 -7.20
C GLU A 46 10.77 2.32 -5.68
N SER A 47 10.92 3.46 -5.02
CA SER A 47 10.82 3.59 -3.57
C SER A 47 9.38 3.83 -3.12
N TRP A 48 8.98 3.11 -2.08
CA TRP A 48 7.65 3.14 -1.51
C TRP A 48 7.75 3.38 0.00
N VAL A 49 7.01 4.38 0.48
CA VAL A 49 6.94 4.70 1.92
C VAL A 49 5.81 3.94 2.57
N CYS A 50 6.10 3.27 3.69
CA CYS A 50 5.10 2.67 4.53
C CYS A 50 4.30 3.76 5.25
N LEU A 51 2.98 3.75 5.09
CA LEU A 51 2.16 4.81 5.67
C LEU A 51 1.96 4.65 7.19
N SER A 52 2.16 3.44 7.71
CA SER A 52 2.07 3.11 9.15
C SER A 52 3.31 3.54 9.94
N CYS A 53 4.53 3.20 9.48
CA CYS A 53 5.78 3.47 10.21
C CYS A 53 6.71 4.51 9.56
N LYS A 54 6.41 4.96 8.34
CA LYS A 54 7.18 5.95 7.55
C LYS A 54 8.54 5.48 7.03
N ASP A 55 8.86 4.19 7.17
CA ASP A 55 10.03 3.58 6.55
C ASP A 55 9.88 3.45 5.03
N VAL A 56 11.01 3.47 4.31
CA VAL A 56 11.04 3.42 2.83
C VAL A 56 11.66 2.11 2.35
N PHE A 57 10.92 1.39 1.51
CA PHE A 57 11.36 0.13 0.91
C PHE A 57 11.16 0.13 -0.60
N CYS A 58 11.96 -0.66 -1.30
CA CYS A 58 11.79 -0.81 -2.73
C CYS A 58 10.55 -1.65 -3.06
N SER A 59 9.99 -1.41 -4.25
CA SER A 59 8.82 -2.13 -4.76
C SER A 59 9.05 -3.64 -4.90
N ARG A 60 7.95 -4.35 -5.18
CA ARG A 60 7.98 -5.76 -5.56
C ARG A 60 8.69 -6.05 -6.89
N TYR A 61 8.89 -5.05 -7.75
CA TYR A 61 9.59 -5.20 -9.03
C TYR A 61 11.10 -4.96 -8.92
N VAL A 62 11.58 -4.48 -7.77
CA VAL A 62 13.01 -4.25 -7.51
C VAL A 62 13.59 -5.42 -6.69
N ASN A 63 13.47 -5.39 -5.36
CA ASN A 63 13.95 -6.46 -4.47
C ASN A 63 12.88 -6.93 -3.47
N MET A 64 11.62 -6.51 -3.63
CA MET A 64 10.50 -6.95 -2.79
C MET A 64 10.61 -6.60 -1.29
N HIS A 65 11.51 -5.69 -0.89
CA HIS A 65 11.68 -5.31 0.52
C HIS A 65 10.40 -4.78 1.18
N PHE A 66 9.51 -4.11 0.43
CA PHE A 66 8.21 -3.72 1.00
C PHE A 66 7.33 -4.93 1.31
N VAL A 67 7.36 -5.97 0.48
CA VAL A 67 6.59 -7.21 0.69
C VAL A 67 7.08 -7.89 1.96
N GLU A 68 8.39 -7.99 2.16
CA GLU A 68 8.98 -8.54 3.39
C GLU A 68 8.58 -7.72 4.62
N HIS A 69 8.63 -6.38 4.51
CA HIS A 69 8.18 -5.49 5.57
C HIS A 69 6.71 -5.72 5.93
N TYR A 70 5.84 -5.83 4.93
CA TYR A 70 4.43 -6.15 5.12
C TYR A 70 4.24 -7.49 5.84
N LEU A 71 4.98 -8.54 5.45
CA LEU A 71 4.88 -9.86 6.09
C LEU A 71 5.36 -9.85 7.55
N GLN A 72 6.34 -9.00 7.90
CA GLN A 72 6.90 -8.90 9.25
C GLN A 72 6.05 -8.04 10.19
N THR A 73 5.47 -6.95 9.68
CA THR A 73 4.81 -5.91 10.50
C THR A 73 3.29 -5.86 10.31
N ASN A 74 2.78 -6.54 9.28
CA ASN A 74 1.39 -6.45 8.82
C ASN A 74 0.99 -5.04 8.33
N HIS A 75 1.96 -4.15 8.05
CA HIS A 75 1.72 -2.84 7.46
C HIS A 75 1.38 -2.95 5.98
N CYS A 76 0.09 -3.01 5.66
CA CYS A 76 -0.39 -3.26 4.31
C CYS A 76 -0.39 -2.02 3.40
N LEU A 77 -0.32 -0.81 3.96
CA LEU A 77 -0.44 0.43 3.19
C LEU A 77 0.90 1.07 2.88
N THR A 78 1.04 1.43 1.61
CA THR A 78 2.23 2.09 1.10
C THR A 78 1.86 3.20 0.14
N ALA A 79 2.71 4.21 0.02
CA ALA A 79 2.61 5.21 -1.03
C ALA A 79 3.89 5.24 -1.88
N SER A 80 3.75 5.42 -3.19
CA SER A 80 4.87 5.66 -4.09
C SER A 80 5.46 7.04 -3.81
N CYS A 81 6.78 7.10 -3.60
CA CYS A 81 7.49 8.37 -3.38
C CYS A 81 7.56 9.23 -4.66
N ARG A 82 7.26 8.64 -5.83
CA ARG A 82 7.35 9.30 -7.14
C ARG A 82 6.01 9.86 -7.61
N ASP A 83 4.98 9.01 -7.57
CA ASP A 83 3.68 9.31 -8.20
C ASP A 83 2.56 9.51 -7.18
N GLN A 84 2.87 9.49 -5.88
CA GLN A 84 1.92 9.64 -4.77
C GLN A 84 0.74 8.66 -4.79
N ARG A 85 0.84 7.58 -5.59
CA ARG A 85 -0.15 6.50 -5.64
C ARG A 85 -0.05 5.65 -4.38
N ILE A 86 -1.19 5.38 -3.75
CA ILE A 86 -1.27 4.49 -2.59
C ILE A 86 -1.55 3.08 -3.08
N TRP A 87 -0.92 2.09 -2.48
CA TRP A 87 -1.18 0.68 -2.74
C TRP A 87 -1.43 -0.03 -1.41
N CYS A 88 -2.44 -0.91 -1.39
CA CYS A 88 -2.73 -1.78 -0.28
C CYS A 88 -2.36 -3.22 -0.63
N TYR A 89 -1.34 -3.78 0.03
CA TYR A 89 -0.93 -5.18 -0.15
C TYR A 89 -1.95 -6.19 0.36
N ARG A 90 -2.88 -5.78 1.24
CA ARG A 90 -3.95 -6.66 1.74
C ARG A 90 -5.15 -6.70 0.79
N CYS A 91 -5.45 -5.59 0.11
CA CYS A 91 -6.54 -5.52 -0.86
C CYS A 91 -6.09 -5.78 -2.29
N GLU A 92 -4.77 -5.85 -2.54
CA GLU A 92 -4.15 -5.94 -3.85
C GLU A 92 -4.69 -4.88 -4.83
N ALA A 93 -4.87 -3.65 -4.32
CA ALA A 93 -5.53 -2.55 -5.02
C ALA A 93 -4.88 -1.20 -4.71
N PHE A 94 -5.02 -0.28 -5.67
CA PHE A 94 -4.72 1.16 -5.53
C PHE A 94 -5.90 1.89 -4.88
#